data_AF-A0A521WIB7-F1
#
_entry.id   AF-A0A521WIB7-F1
#
_cell.length_a   1.000
_cell.length_b   1.000
_cell.length_c   1.000
_cell.angle_alpha   90.00
_cell.angle_beta   90.00
_cell.angle_gamma   90.00
#
_symmetry.space_group_name_H-M   'P 1'
#
loop_
_entity.id
_entity.type
_entity.pdbx_description
1 polymer ?
#
loop_
_entity_poly.entity_id
_entity_poly.type
_entity_poly.pdbx_seq_one_letter_code
_entity_poly.pdbx_strand_id
1 'polypeptide(L)'
;MNNDGTPARIIYEVEWVLDPDIVVDFDAWLPGQVRAVLACGGFLGATIQVPEAAAGEPRRRRVVYELENAAALDHYLENDAPRLQNAAEQRFGTRLRCEQHRFQQREDFVPVALEARACLNCGAPVVAEWCGECGQARDTQLPTLRAVTGDVTHSLLHLDGRVWRTLRTLVCGPGELTRAFIAGRRQSYLPPFRLYLVASVLFFALAAVLPDPVPPALDTQGLAADAGGCTIRTGLPLLQALDEPLSRACLQIRADGGRQLLTDFAATAPKLMFVFLPLMAAVALPFYRRPRRLYVEHLVLFLHNHALVFLALAVTQLLDTAALVGGSLAGPLHLASAGLLLWLLWYLFRSMRVVYGEGRGRTLGKFFVLGLLYLLLLGATMVSGLLYSLLQLA
;
A
#
# COMPACT_ATOMS: atom_id res chain seq x y z
N MET A 1 -17.51 12.30 -39.55
CA MET A 1 -17.62 10.88 -39.92
C MET A 1 -16.98 10.08 -38.81
N ASN A 2 -17.74 9.20 -38.15
CA ASN A 2 -17.18 8.28 -37.16
C ASN A 2 -16.35 7.19 -37.88
N ASN A 3 -15.43 6.53 -37.17
CA ASN A 3 -14.59 5.45 -37.71
C ASN A 3 -15.38 4.20 -38.17
N ASP A 4 -16.69 4.17 -37.98
CA ASP A 4 -17.61 3.10 -38.41
C ASP A 4 -18.57 3.52 -39.55
N GLY A 5 -18.41 4.73 -40.11
CA GLY A 5 -19.27 5.24 -41.19
C GLY A 5 -20.66 5.72 -40.74
N THR A 6 -20.95 5.72 -39.43
CA THR A 6 -22.21 6.25 -38.90
C THR A 6 -22.15 7.78 -38.80
N PRO A 7 -23.16 8.54 -39.26
CA PRO A 7 -23.18 10.00 -39.13
C PRO A 7 -23.18 10.40 -37.65
N ALA A 8 -22.37 11.39 -37.30
CA ALA A 8 -22.25 11.92 -35.93
C ALA A 8 -23.57 12.58 -35.53
N ARG A 9 -24.30 11.95 -34.61
CA ARG A 9 -25.60 12.44 -34.12
C ARG A 9 -25.39 13.57 -33.12
N ILE A 10 -26.13 14.65 -33.29
CA ILE A 10 -26.13 15.79 -32.34
C ILE A 10 -27.32 15.66 -31.41
N ILE A 11 -27.11 15.93 -30.12
CA ILE A 11 -28.18 15.96 -29.12
C ILE A 11 -28.41 17.42 -28.72
N TYR A 12 -29.65 17.89 -28.85
CA TYR A 12 -30.07 19.23 -28.43
C TYR A 12 -31.08 19.13 -27.29
N GLU A 13 -30.77 19.76 -26.16
CA GLU A 13 -31.60 19.70 -24.95
C GLU A 13 -32.27 21.05 -24.68
N VAL A 14 -33.59 21.01 -24.47
CA VAL A 14 -34.39 22.15 -24.05
C VAL A 14 -35.07 21.83 -22.72
N GLU A 15 -34.80 22.62 -21.70
CA GLU A 15 -35.41 22.48 -20.39
C GLU A 15 -36.37 23.64 -20.11
N TRP A 16 -37.57 23.31 -19.66
CA TRP A 16 -38.59 24.28 -19.30
C TRP A 16 -38.82 24.23 -17.79
N VAL A 17 -38.75 25.37 -17.14
CA VAL A 17 -39.08 25.57 -15.74
C VAL A 17 -40.47 26.20 -15.67
N LEU A 18 -41.39 25.53 -14.98
CA LEU A 18 -42.82 25.84 -14.99
C LEU A 18 -43.29 26.23 -13.58
N ASP A 19 -44.14 27.24 -13.51
CA ASP A 19 -44.93 27.49 -12.31
C ASP A 19 -45.95 26.35 -12.08
N PRO A 20 -46.30 26.01 -10.83
CA PRO A 20 -47.14 24.85 -10.53
C PRO A 20 -48.55 24.90 -11.13
N ASP A 21 -49.08 26.09 -11.40
CA ASP A 21 -50.44 26.33 -11.90
C ASP A 21 -50.61 26.01 -13.39
N ILE A 22 -49.53 26.05 -14.18
CA ILE A 22 -49.58 25.85 -15.63
C ILE A 22 -49.19 24.44 -16.09
N VAL A 23 -48.78 23.55 -15.18
CA VAL A 23 -48.19 22.24 -15.52
C VAL A 23 -49.12 21.39 -16.38
N VAL A 24 -50.41 21.32 -16.01
CA VAL A 24 -51.40 20.49 -16.73
C VAL A 24 -51.63 21.01 -18.14
N ASP A 25 -51.80 22.33 -18.29
CA ASP A 25 -52.01 22.96 -19.60
C ASP A 25 -50.76 22.90 -20.48
N PHE A 26 -49.57 23.00 -19.86
CA PHE A 26 -48.29 22.87 -20.55
C PHE A 26 -48.07 21.44 -21.04
N ASP A 27 -48.35 20.42 -20.22
CA ASP A 27 -48.23 19.01 -20.60
C ASP A 27 -49.16 18.63 -21.75
N ALA A 28 -50.35 19.24 -21.83
CA ALA A 28 -51.26 19.07 -22.97
C ALA A 28 -50.75 19.76 -24.25
N TRP A 29 -50.03 20.86 -24.13
CA TRP A 29 -49.51 21.65 -25.25
C TRP A 29 -48.18 21.11 -25.80
N LEU A 30 -47.28 20.64 -24.93
CA LEU A 30 -45.91 20.26 -25.24
C LEU A 30 -45.77 19.25 -26.40
N PRO A 31 -46.60 18.19 -26.53
CA PRO A 31 -46.50 17.26 -27.67
C PRO A 31 -46.76 17.92 -29.03
N GLY A 32 -47.57 18.99 -29.08
CA GLY A 32 -47.77 19.78 -30.29
C GLY A 32 -46.49 20.54 -30.68
N GLN A 33 -45.83 21.13 -29.69
CA GLN A 33 -44.57 21.84 -29.87
C GLN A 33 -43.44 20.91 -30.33
N VAL A 34 -43.31 19.73 -29.71
CA VAL A 34 -42.30 18.73 -30.11
C VAL A 34 -42.50 18.31 -31.56
N ARG A 35 -43.75 18.08 -32.00
CA ARG A 35 -44.04 17.76 -33.40
C ARG A 35 -43.67 18.88 -34.37
N ALA A 36 -43.85 20.14 -33.96
CA ALA A 36 -43.44 21.28 -34.79
C ALA A 36 -41.92 21.37 -34.95
N VAL A 37 -41.15 21.06 -33.90
CA VAL A 37 -39.68 20.99 -33.97
C VAL A 37 -39.20 19.80 -34.80
N LEU A 38 -39.83 18.62 -34.65
CA LEU A 38 -39.52 17.44 -35.46
C LEU A 38 -39.85 17.63 -36.95
N ALA A 39 -40.71 18.58 -37.30
CA ALA A 39 -40.99 18.93 -38.69
C ALA A 39 -39.92 19.84 -39.32
N CYS A 40 -38.99 20.39 -38.51
CA CYS A 40 -37.84 21.13 -39.01
C CYS A 40 -36.80 20.17 -39.61
N GLY A 41 -36.06 20.63 -40.62
CA GLY A 41 -35.08 19.79 -41.32
C GLY A 41 -33.97 19.27 -40.39
N GLY A 42 -33.68 17.97 -40.47
CA GLY A 42 -32.55 17.32 -39.80
C GLY A 42 -32.79 16.86 -38.36
N PHE A 43 -34.04 16.92 -37.86
CA PHE A 43 -34.44 16.31 -36.59
C PHE A 43 -34.91 14.85 -36.81
N LEU A 44 -34.32 13.92 -36.06
CA LEU A 44 -34.56 12.48 -36.18
C LEU A 44 -35.57 11.94 -35.17
N GLY A 45 -35.63 12.55 -33.98
CA GLY A 45 -36.45 12.08 -32.89
C GLY A 45 -36.40 13.00 -31.69
N ALA A 46 -37.35 12.83 -30.77
CA ALA A 46 -37.41 13.59 -29.53
C ALA A 46 -37.91 12.71 -28.39
N THR A 47 -37.30 12.87 -27.22
CA THR A 47 -37.74 12.23 -25.97
C THR A 47 -38.11 13.29 -24.97
N ILE A 48 -39.33 13.23 -24.43
CA ILE A 48 -39.78 14.08 -23.33
C ILE A 48 -39.44 13.38 -22.02
N GLN A 49 -38.66 14.04 -21.18
CA GLN A 49 -38.29 13.62 -19.84
C GLN A 49 -39.00 14.53 -18.83
N VAL A 50 -39.55 13.91 -17.80
CA VAL A 50 -40.22 14.59 -16.69
C VAL A 50 -39.39 14.34 -15.42
N PRO A 51 -38.41 15.19 -15.10
CA PRO A 51 -37.61 15.03 -13.90
C PRO A 51 -38.50 15.06 -12.64
N GLU A 52 -38.27 14.13 -11.73
CA GLU A 52 -38.94 14.11 -10.44
C GLU A 52 -38.42 15.28 -9.59
N ALA A 53 -39.32 16.16 -9.13
CA ALA A 53 -38.96 17.36 -8.39
C ALA A 53 -39.44 17.27 -6.94
N ALA A 54 -38.56 17.59 -5.99
CA ALA A 54 -38.85 17.54 -4.56
C ALA A 54 -39.88 18.61 -4.15
N ALA A 55 -40.47 18.47 -2.95
CA ALA A 55 -41.46 19.42 -2.45
C ALA A 55 -40.83 20.84 -2.32
N GLY A 56 -41.35 21.80 -3.08
CA GLY A 56 -40.87 23.18 -3.12
C GLY A 56 -39.92 23.51 -4.28
N GLU A 57 -39.55 22.52 -5.11
CA GLU A 57 -38.77 22.75 -6.33
C GLU A 57 -39.66 23.08 -7.53
N PRO A 58 -39.18 23.93 -8.47
CA PRO A 58 -39.95 24.27 -9.65
C PRO A 58 -40.10 23.05 -10.57
N ARG A 59 -41.25 22.93 -11.24
CA ARG A 59 -41.56 21.78 -12.08
C ARG A 59 -40.80 21.90 -13.40
N ARG A 60 -40.03 20.87 -13.76
CA ARG A 60 -39.22 20.87 -14.98
C ARG A 60 -39.80 19.94 -16.05
N ARG A 61 -39.64 20.31 -17.32
CA ARG A 61 -39.87 19.45 -18.49
C ARG A 61 -38.66 19.55 -19.40
N ARG A 62 -37.99 18.42 -19.62
CA ARG A 62 -36.79 18.36 -20.45
C ARG A 62 -37.14 17.64 -21.75
N VAL A 63 -36.81 18.25 -22.88
CA VAL A 63 -36.97 17.62 -24.20
C VAL A 63 -35.60 17.47 -24.81
N VAL A 64 -35.26 16.22 -25.16
CA VAL A 64 -34.00 15.85 -25.78
C VAL A 64 -34.29 15.51 -27.24
N TYR A 65 -33.74 16.31 -28.15
CA TYR A 65 -33.86 16.13 -29.60
C TYR A 65 -32.60 15.49 -30.17
N GLU A 66 -32.78 14.50 -31.04
CA GLU A 66 -31.71 13.91 -31.84
C GLU A 66 -31.71 14.54 -33.24
N LEU A 67 -30.53 14.95 -33.72
CA LEU A 67 -30.35 15.56 -35.04
C LEU A 67 -29.29 14.82 -35.85
N GLU A 68 -29.44 14.89 -37.18
CA GLU A 68 -28.53 14.26 -38.15
C GLU A 68 -27.13 14.84 -38.14
N ASN A 69 -26.99 16.15 -37.92
CA ASN A 69 -25.72 16.87 -37.98
C ASN A 69 -25.81 18.26 -37.30
N ALA A 70 -24.66 18.90 -37.12
CA ALA A 70 -24.57 20.23 -36.49
C ALA A 70 -25.18 21.34 -37.34
N ALA A 71 -25.10 21.25 -38.67
CA ALA A 71 -25.64 22.28 -39.58
C ALA A 71 -27.17 22.38 -39.50
N ALA A 72 -27.86 21.26 -39.30
CA ALA A 72 -29.31 21.23 -39.05
C ALA A 72 -29.68 21.97 -37.75
N LEU A 73 -28.89 21.80 -36.69
CA LEU A 73 -29.10 22.50 -35.43
C LEU A 73 -28.87 24.01 -35.56
N ASP A 74 -27.80 24.42 -36.24
CA ASP A 74 -27.49 25.84 -36.48
C ASP A 74 -28.61 26.51 -37.29
N HIS A 75 -29.06 25.90 -38.38
CA HIS A 75 -30.17 26.40 -39.18
C HIS A 75 -31.46 26.56 -38.36
N TYR A 76 -31.81 25.56 -37.55
CA TYR A 76 -32.99 25.62 -36.68
C TYR A 76 -32.91 26.78 -35.69
N LEU A 77 -31.77 26.98 -35.03
CA LEU A 77 -31.62 28.02 -34.02
C LEU A 77 -31.69 29.43 -34.60
N GLU A 78 -31.20 29.62 -35.82
CA GLU A 78 -31.24 30.92 -36.51
C GLU A 78 -32.63 31.24 -37.10
N ASN A 79 -33.32 30.24 -37.66
CA ASN A 79 -34.50 30.49 -38.51
C ASN A 79 -35.82 30.09 -37.86
N ASP A 80 -35.86 28.97 -37.11
CA ASP A 80 -37.11 28.36 -36.63
C ASP A 80 -37.34 28.57 -35.14
N ALA A 81 -36.27 28.50 -34.34
CA ALA A 81 -36.32 28.57 -32.89
C ALA A 81 -36.95 29.87 -32.34
N PRO A 82 -36.66 31.08 -32.88
CA PRO A 82 -37.29 32.30 -32.38
C PRO A 82 -38.82 32.29 -32.55
N ARG A 83 -39.31 31.78 -33.68
CA ARG A 83 -40.75 31.68 -33.95
C ARG A 83 -41.43 30.71 -32.98
N LEU A 84 -40.80 29.56 -32.73
CA LEU A 84 -41.34 28.52 -31.86
C LEU A 84 -41.27 28.89 -30.37
N GLN A 85 -40.25 29.66 -29.95
CA GLN A 85 -40.14 30.21 -28.60
C GLN A 85 -41.22 31.27 -28.34
N ASN A 86 -41.43 32.19 -29.30
CA ASN A 86 -42.48 33.20 -29.21
C ASN A 86 -43.88 32.60 -29.04
N ALA A 87 -44.15 31.43 -29.64
CA ALA A 87 -45.44 30.74 -29.48
C ALA A 87 -45.68 30.24 -28.04
N ALA A 88 -44.62 29.83 -27.33
CA ALA A 88 -44.69 29.44 -25.93
C ALA A 88 -44.92 30.66 -25.02
N GLU A 89 -44.14 31.73 -25.25
CA GLU A 89 -44.24 32.98 -24.48
C GLU A 89 -45.59 33.67 -24.67
N GLN A 90 -46.13 33.70 -25.88
CA GLN A 90 -47.48 34.25 -26.14
C GLN A 90 -48.58 33.49 -25.39
N ARG A 91 -48.39 32.19 -25.14
CA ARG A 91 -49.41 31.34 -24.54
C ARG A 91 -49.36 31.32 -23.01
N PHE A 92 -48.18 31.26 -22.40
CA PHE A 92 -48.06 31.15 -20.94
C PHE A 92 -47.39 32.37 -20.27
N GLY A 93 -46.87 33.32 -21.06
CA GLY A 93 -46.29 34.58 -20.57
C GLY A 93 -45.06 34.36 -19.70
N THR A 94 -44.94 35.13 -18.63
CA THR A 94 -43.81 35.08 -17.69
C THR A 94 -43.83 33.90 -16.71
N ARG A 95 -44.82 33.00 -16.81
CA ARG A 95 -45.01 31.82 -15.93
C ARG A 95 -44.17 30.60 -16.34
N LEU A 96 -43.39 30.75 -17.42
CA LEU A 96 -42.49 29.75 -17.94
C LEU A 96 -41.09 30.37 -18.07
N ARG A 97 -40.04 29.58 -17.84
CA ARG A 97 -38.68 29.93 -18.26
C ARG A 97 -38.11 28.81 -19.10
N CYS A 98 -37.55 29.16 -20.25
CA CYS A 98 -36.88 28.24 -21.16
C CYS A 98 -35.36 28.36 -20.98
N GLU A 99 -34.72 27.29 -20.54
CA GLU A 99 -33.27 27.17 -20.45
C GLU A 99 -32.81 26.22 -21.56
N GLN A 100 -31.99 26.72 -22.49
CA GLN A 100 -31.47 25.93 -23.60
C GLN A 100 -30.00 25.60 -23.34
N HIS A 101 -29.69 24.31 -23.33
CA HIS A 101 -28.32 23.84 -23.13
C HIS A 101 -27.84 23.12 -24.40
N ARG A 102 -26.82 23.71 -25.04
CA ARG A 102 -26.07 23.05 -26.11
C ARG A 102 -25.07 22.08 -25.50
N PHE A 103 -25.34 20.79 -25.59
CA PHE A 103 -24.34 19.77 -25.35
C PHE A 103 -23.75 19.35 -26.69
N GLN A 104 -22.59 19.91 -27.07
CA GLN A 104 -21.71 19.18 -27.99
C GLN A 104 -21.34 17.88 -27.29
N GLN A 105 -21.61 16.74 -27.92
CA GLN A 105 -21.15 15.45 -27.42
C GLN A 105 -19.64 15.58 -27.23
N ARG A 106 -19.19 15.74 -25.98
CA ARG A 106 -17.77 15.78 -25.65
C ARG A 106 -17.23 14.45 -26.13
N GLU A 107 -16.35 14.47 -27.11
CA GLU A 107 -15.64 13.29 -27.64
C GLU A 107 -14.82 12.55 -26.56
N ASP A 108 -14.82 13.06 -25.33
CA ASP A 108 -14.11 12.53 -24.16
C ASP A 108 -14.66 11.18 -23.63
N PHE A 109 -15.76 10.66 -24.18
CA PHE A 109 -16.21 9.27 -23.95
C PHE A 109 -16.01 8.38 -25.17
N VAL A 110 -14.84 8.46 -25.80
CA VAL A 110 -14.24 7.21 -26.29
C VAL A 110 -13.93 6.41 -25.03
N PRO A 111 -14.51 5.23 -24.77
CA PRO A 111 -13.89 4.31 -23.83
C PRO A 111 -12.49 4.11 -24.40
N VAL A 112 -11.47 4.73 -23.79
CA VAL A 112 -10.08 4.50 -24.15
C VAL A 112 -9.98 2.99 -24.24
N ALA A 113 -9.81 2.47 -25.45
CA ALA A 113 -9.69 1.04 -25.67
C ALA A 113 -8.48 0.67 -24.84
N LEU A 114 -8.76 0.16 -23.64
CA LEU A 114 -7.79 -0.03 -22.59
C LEU A 114 -6.98 -1.22 -23.09
N GLU A 115 -5.95 -0.96 -23.90
CA GLU A 115 -5.20 -1.94 -24.68
C GLU A 115 -5.03 -3.22 -23.85
N ALA A 116 -5.50 -4.36 -24.34
CA ALA A 116 -5.40 -5.60 -23.58
C ALA A 116 -3.91 -5.88 -23.30
N ARG A 117 -3.49 -5.76 -22.04
CA ARG A 117 -2.12 -6.04 -21.61
C ARG A 117 -2.11 -7.38 -20.90
N ALA A 118 -1.04 -8.16 -21.10
CA ALA A 118 -0.84 -9.38 -20.34
C ALA A 118 -0.63 -9.06 -18.85
N CYS A 119 -1.32 -9.78 -17.97
CA CYS A 119 -1.13 -9.67 -16.53
C CYS A 119 0.32 -10.02 -16.15
N LEU A 120 1.01 -9.16 -15.41
CA LEU A 120 2.38 -9.43 -14.97
C LEU A 120 2.50 -10.66 -14.04
N ASN A 121 1.39 -11.11 -13.44
CA ASN A 121 1.37 -12.25 -12.51
C ASN A 121 1.01 -13.58 -13.15
N CYS A 122 -0.13 -13.67 -13.85
CA CYS A 122 -0.60 -14.92 -14.46
C CYS A 122 -0.43 -14.98 -15.99
N GLY A 123 -0.16 -13.86 -16.65
CA GLY A 123 -0.05 -13.77 -18.11
C GLY A 123 -1.38 -13.63 -18.85
N ALA A 124 -2.53 -13.77 -18.18
CA ALA A 124 -3.85 -13.62 -18.80
C ALA A 124 -4.07 -12.21 -19.38
N PRO A 125 -4.82 -12.04 -20.48
CA PRO A 125 -5.13 -10.73 -21.04
C PRO A 125 -6.04 -9.94 -20.08
N VAL A 126 -5.65 -8.72 -19.74
CA VAL A 126 -6.37 -7.83 -18.81
C VAL A 126 -6.83 -6.57 -19.53
N VAL A 127 -8.14 -6.39 -19.60
CA VAL A 127 -8.79 -5.18 -20.13
C VAL A 127 -9.30 -4.29 -19.00
N ALA A 128 -9.83 -4.88 -17.92
CA ALA A 128 -10.31 -4.17 -16.73
C ALA A 128 -9.17 -3.66 -15.83
N GLU A 129 -9.50 -2.85 -14.82
CA GLU A 129 -8.55 -2.41 -13.79
C GLU A 129 -7.97 -3.56 -12.96
N TRP A 130 -8.63 -4.71 -12.92
CA TRP A 130 -8.21 -5.89 -12.17
C TRP A 130 -8.25 -7.12 -13.07
N CYS A 131 -7.30 -8.03 -12.89
CA CYS A 131 -7.26 -9.30 -13.59
C CYS A 131 -8.37 -10.24 -13.07
N GLY A 132 -9.24 -10.69 -13.96
CA GLY A 132 -10.33 -11.63 -13.61
C GLY A 132 -9.87 -13.02 -13.16
N GLU A 133 -8.65 -13.45 -13.55
CA GLU A 133 -8.14 -14.77 -13.15
C GLU A 133 -7.41 -14.77 -11.80
N CYS A 134 -6.56 -13.77 -11.55
CA CYS A 134 -5.69 -13.75 -10.37
C CYS A 134 -5.92 -12.58 -9.41
N GLY A 135 -6.84 -11.66 -9.74
CA GLY A 135 -7.17 -10.49 -8.91
C GLY A 135 -6.07 -9.42 -8.86
N GLN A 136 -5.08 -9.45 -9.75
CA GLN A 136 -4.02 -8.42 -9.76
C GLN A 136 -4.50 -7.13 -10.43
N ALA A 137 -4.28 -5.99 -9.80
CA ALA A 137 -4.48 -4.67 -10.41
C ALA A 137 -3.64 -4.53 -11.70
N ARG A 138 -4.24 -3.94 -12.73
CA ARG A 138 -3.68 -3.74 -14.07
C ARG A 138 -2.56 -2.71 -14.05
N ASP A 139 -2.72 -1.61 -13.30
CA ASP A 139 -1.63 -0.68 -13.05
C ASP A 139 -0.85 -1.12 -11.81
N THR A 140 0.38 -1.61 -12.04
CA THR A 140 1.32 -1.97 -10.98
C THR A 140 2.48 -0.99 -10.90
N GLN A 141 2.23 0.31 -11.08
CA GLN A 141 3.19 1.33 -10.65
C GLN A 141 3.75 0.99 -9.27
N LEU A 142 5.04 1.26 -9.05
CA LEU A 142 5.64 1.00 -7.75
C LEU A 142 4.88 1.84 -6.72
N PRO A 143 4.27 1.21 -5.70
CA PRO A 143 3.49 1.94 -4.72
C PRO A 143 4.40 2.95 -4.03
N THR A 144 3.96 4.21 -3.94
CA THR A 144 4.54 5.18 -3.02
C THR A 144 4.36 4.70 -1.58
N LEU A 145 5.23 5.16 -0.66
CA LEU A 145 5.24 4.72 0.75
C LEU A 145 3.86 4.74 1.43
N ARG A 146 2.96 5.64 0.98
CA ARG A 146 1.60 5.81 1.50
C ARG A 146 0.60 4.74 1.07
N ALA A 147 0.84 4.03 -0.04
CA ALA A 147 -0.04 2.96 -0.51
C ALA A 147 0.22 1.61 0.19
N VAL A 148 1.33 1.49 0.94
CA VAL A 148 1.76 0.24 1.60
C VAL A 148 1.05 0.03 2.95
N THR A 149 0.48 1.07 3.56
CA THR A 149 -0.08 1.01 4.92
C THR A 149 -1.57 0.66 5.00
N GLY A 150 -2.30 0.60 3.88
CA GLY A 150 -3.76 0.50 3.88
C GLY A 150 -4.37 -0.89 4.12
N ASP A 151 -3.60 -1.98 4.06
CA ASP A 151 -4.18 -3.30 3.73
C ASP A 151 -3.71 -4.44 4.67
N VAL A 152 -3.62 -4.16 5.98
CA VAL A 152 -3.02 -5.09 6.96
C VAL A 152 -4.05 -5.94 7.73
N THR A 153 -5.31 -5.51 7.82
CA THR A 153 -6.26 -6.11 8.79
C THR A 153 -7.14 -7.24 8.22
N HIS A 154 -7.40 -7.30 6.92
CA HIS A 154 -8.48 -8.16 6.40
C HIS A 154 -8.08 -9.59 5.99
N SER A 155 -6.82 -10.00 6.13
CA SER A 155 -6.34 -11.26 5.53
C SER A 155 -5.65 -12.24 6.49
N LEU A 156 -5.58 -11.96 7.80
CA LEU A 156 -4.73 -12.72 8.73
C LEU A 156 -5.20 -14.16 9.01
N LEU A 157 -6.44 -14.54 8.66
CA LEU A 157 -7.03 -15.84 9.05
C LEU A 157 -7.28 -16.83 7.90
N HIS A 158 -6.88 -16.53 6.66
CA HIS A 158 -6.83 -17.54 5.59
C HIS A 158 -5.42 -18.11 5.45
N LEU A 159 -5.20 -19.32 5.96
CA LEU A 159 -4.03 -20.15 5.65
C LEU A 159 -4.09 -20.55 4.17
N ASP A 160 -3.67 -19.62 3.33
CA ASP A 160 -3.82 -19.66 1.89
C ASP A 160 -2.64 -20.40 1.23
N GLY A 161 -2.85 -21.04 0.08
CA GLY A 161 -1.77 -21.74 -0.67
C GLY A 161 -0.61 -20.80 -1.06
N ARG A 162 -0.86 -19.48 -1.03
CA ARG A 162 0.12 -18.41 -1.20
C ARG A 162 1.21 -18.41 -0.12
N VAL A 163 0.90 -18.77 1.13
CA VAL A 163 1.87 -18.81 2.24
C VAL A 163 2.98 -19.82 1.95
N TRP A 164 2.59 -21.06 1.66
CA TRP A 164 3.55 -22.13 1.36
C TRP A 164 4.38 -21.83 0.12
N ARG A 165 3.74 -21.33 -0.95
CA ARG A 165 4.46 -20.89 -2.16
C ARG A 165 5.49 -19.81 -1.84
N THR A 166 5.12 -18.83 -1.03
CA THR A 166 6.02 -17.74 -0.62
C THR A 166 7.19 -18.26 0.21
N LEU A 167 6.93 -19.08 1.24
CA LEU A 167 7.97 -19.67 2.09
C LEU A 167 8.93 -20.54 1.27
N ARG A 168 8.41 -21.40 0.39
CA ARG A 168 9.24 -22.24 -0.48
C ARG A 168 10.12 -21.41 -1.40
N THR A 169 9.56 -20.37 -2.05
CA THR A 169 10.35 -19.48 -2.91
C THR A 169 11.36 -18.66 -2.10
N LEU A 170 11.02 -18.23 -0.89
CA LEU A 170 11.92 -17.51 0.00
C LEU A 170 13.11 -18.37 0.44
N VAL A 171 12.87 -19.61 0.90
CA VAL A 171 13.93 -20.48 1.42
C VAL A 171 14.77 -21.10 0.30
N CYS A 172 14.14 -21.66 -0.74
CA CYS A 172 14.86 -22.39 -1.78
C CYS A 172 15.40 -21.49 -2.90
N GLY A 173 14.89 -20.26 -3.03
CA GLY A 173 15.18 -19.34 -4.12
C GLY A 173 15.80 -18.02 -3.63
N PRO A 174 17.10 -17.98 -3.31
CA PRO A 174 17.74 -16.79 -2.74
C PRO A 174 17.59 -15.57 -3.65
N GLY A 175 16.78 -14.60 -3.21
CA GLY A 175 16.50 -13.36 -3.95
C GLY A 175 15.46 -13.49 -5.08
N GLU A 176 14.98 -14.69 -5.41
CA GLU A 176 14.00 -14.89 -6.49
C GLU A 176 12.62 -14.34 -6.13
N LEU A 177 12.22 -14.42 -4.86
CA LEU A 177 10.98 -13.81 -4.38
C LEU A 177 11.01 -12.28 -4.56
N THR A 178 12.11 -11.64 -4.17
CA THR A 178 12.33 -10.21 -4.36
C THR A 178 12.32 -9.84 -5.84
N ARG A 179 12.99 -10.61 -6.70
CA ARG A 179 12.95 -10.38 -8.16
C ARG A 179 11.54 -10.51 -8.74
N ALA A 180 10.78 -11.51 -8.31
CA ALA A 180 9.41 -11.71 -8.74
C ALA A 180 8.52 -10.52 -8.35
N PHE A 181 8.67 -10.03 -7.12
CA PHE A 181 7.94 -8.88 -6.64
C PHE A 181 8.29 -7.59 -7.41
N ILE A 182 9.60 -7.34 -7.63
CA ILE A 182 10.08 -6.19 -8.42
C ILE A 182 9.61 -6.29 -9.88
N ALA A 183 9.53 -7.50 -10.44
CA ALA A 183 8.99 -7.75 -11.79
C ALA A 183 7.46 -7.62 -11.87
N GLY A 184 6.76 -7.34 -10.77
CA GLY A 184 5.31 -7.12 -10.75
C GLY A 184 4.45 -8.35 -10.51
N ARG A 185 5.02 -9.52 -10.15
CA ARG A 185 4.26 -10.72 -9.76
C ARG A 185 3.80 -10.62 -8.29
N ARG A 186 2.82 -9.77 -8.00
CA ARG A 186 2.46 -9.40 -6.60
C ARG A 186 1.37 -10.28 -5.99
N GLN A 187 0.40 -10.76 -6.76
CA GLN A 187 -0.70 -11.58 -6.21
C GLN A 187 -0.33 -13.03 -5.87
N SER A 188 0.71 -13.58 -6.50
CA SER A 188 1.13 -14.98 -6.26
C SER A 188 1.78 -15.23 -4.91
N TYR A 189 2.26 -14.16 -4.25
CA TYR A 189 3.08 -14.20 -3.04
C TYR A 189 2.50 -13.30 -1.95
N LEU A 190 2.90 -13.54 -0.70
CA LEU A 190 2.58 -12.62 0.38
C LEU A 190 3.30 -11.27 0.17
N PRO A 191 2.63 -10.15 0.45
CA PRO A 191 3.28 -8.84 0.45
C PRO A 191 4.53 -8.83 1.37
N PRO A 192 5.64 -8.19 0.96
CA PRO A 192 6.92 -8.24 1.70
C PRO A 192 6.80 -7.75 3.15
N PHE A 193 6.06 -6.66 3.37
CA PHE A 193 5.82 -6.11 4.70
C PHE A 193 5.06 -7.08 5.61
N ARG A 194 4.03 -7.73 5.07
CA ARG A 194 3.22 -8.70 5.81
C ARG A 194 4.04 -9.95 6.17
N LEU A 195 4.81 -10.47 5.22
CA LEU A 195 5.71 -11.60 5.46
C LEU A 195 6.72 -11.27 6.58
N TYR A 196 7.33 -10.08 6.52
CA TYR A 196 8.23 -9.59 7.57
C TYR A 196 7.53 -9.46 8.93
N LEU A 197 6.34 -8.86 8.98
CA LEU A 197 5.58 -8.67 10.21
C LEU A 197 5.25 -10.02 10.87
N VAL A 198 4.75 -10.99 10.09
CA VAL A 198 4.44 -12.34 10.59
C VAL A 198 5.70 -13.05 11.08
N ALA A 199 6.80 -13.01 10.33
CA ALA A 199 8.07 -13.62 10.73
C ALA A 199 8.65 -12.99 11.99
N SER A 200 8.58 -11.66 12.11
CA SER A 200 9.03 -10.90 13.28
C SER A 200 8.21 -11.26 14.52
N VAL A 201 6.87 -11.19 14.43
CA VAL A 201 5.99 -11.57 15.54
C VAL A 201 6.24 -13.01 15.98
N LEU A 202 6.36 -13.95 15.04
CA LEU A 202 6.67 -15.34 15.34
C LEU A 202 8.01 -15.48 16.09
N PHE A 203 9.06 -14.83 15.59
CA PHE A 203 10.39 -14.88 16.20
C PHE A 203 10.40 -14.29 17.62
N PHE A 204 9.90 -13.07 17.80
CA PHE A 204 9.89 -12.42 19.12
C PHE A 204 8.95 -13.10 20.11
N ALA A 205 7.81 -13.62 19.67
CA ALA A 205 6.91 -14.41 20.53
C ALA A 205 7.58 -15.71 20.98
N LEU A 206 8.30 -16.39 20.07
CA LEU A 206 9.04 -17.59 20.42
C LEU A 206 10.20 -17.28 21.38
N ALA A 207 10.97 -16.23 21.12
CA ALA A 207 12.06 -15.78 21.98
C ALA A 207 11.59 -15.37 23.39
N ALA A 208 10.36 -14.89 23.53
CA ALA A 208 9.79 -14.54 24.83
C ALA A 208 9.32 -15.76 25.66
N VAL A 209 9.10 -16.92 25.01
CA VAL A 209 8.56 -18.13 25.65
C VAL A 209 9.65 -19.18 25.86
N LEU A 210 10.62 -19.29 24.95
CA LEU A 210 11.70 -20.26 25.07
C LEU A 210 12.73 -19.79 26.12
N PRO A 211 13.28 -20.71 26.94
CA PRO A 211 14.34 -20.37 27.87
C PRO A 211 15.60 -19.97 27.13
N ASP A 212 16.31 -18.95 27.63
CA ASP A 212 17.62 -18.58 27.08
C ASP A 212 18.59 -19.77 27.20
N PRO A 213 19.15 -20.28 26.09
CA PRO A 213 20.12 -21.37 26.12
C PRO A 213 21.49 -20.92 26.65
N VAL A 214 21.68 -19.59 26.80
CA VAL A 214 22.84 -19.01 27.46
C VAL A 214 22.58 -19.12 28.97
N PRO A 215 23.40 -19.87 29.74
CA PRO A 215 23.30 -19.84 31.19
C PRO A 215 23.40 -18.37 31.62
N PRO A 216 22.61 -17.90 32.61
CA PRO A 216 22.63 -16.49 33.01
C PRO A 216 24.07 -16.07 33.29
N ALA A 217 24.69 -15.41 32.31
CA ALA A 217 26.09 -15.02 32.35
C ALA A 217 26.21 -13.67 33.07
N LEU A 218 25.52 -13.58 34.19
CA LEU A 218 25.73 -12.63 35.26
C LEU A 218 25.31 -13.38 36.52
N ASP A 219 26.24 -14.18 37.04
CA ASP A 219 26.19 -14.62 38.41
C ASP A 219 26.30 -13.37 39.30
N THR A 220 25.17 -12.72 39.56
CA THR A 220 25.08 -11.58 40.48
C THR A 220 25.25 -12.01 41.93
N GLN A 221 25.54 -13.29 42.22
CA GLN A 221 25.85 -13.76 43.57
C GLN A 221 27.16 -13.16 44.12
N GLY A 222 27.99 -12.53 43.27
CA GLY A 222 29.15 -11.75 43.67
C GLY A 222 28.92 -10.25 43.89
N LEU A 223 27.77 -9.69 43.48
CA LEU A 223 27.37 -8.32 43.82
C LEU A 223 26.51 -8.38 45.08
N ALA A 224 27.17 -8.73 46.19
CA ALA A 224 26.60 -8.50 47.51
C ALA A 224 26.02 -7.07 47.55
N ALA A 225 24.81 -6.96 48.06
CA ALA A 225 24.12 -5.70 48.19
C ALA A 225 24.86 -4.81 49.22
N ASP A 226 25.89 -4.08 48.80
CA ASP A 226 26.38 -2.91 49.53
C ASP A 226 25.17 -2.00 49.73
N ALA A 227 24.76 -1.73 50.96
CA ALA A 227 23.62 -0.89 51.31
C ALA A 227 23.73 0.60 50.86
N GLY A 228 24.63 0.92 49.93
CA GLY A 228 24.73 2.21 49.28
C GLY A 228 23.68 2.36 48.18
N GLY A 229 22.85 3.40 48.28
CA GLY A 229 22.00 3.82 47.17
C GLY A 229 22.81 4.07 45.90
N CYS A 230 22.22 3.83 44.74
CA CYS A 230 22.90 4.10 43.48
C CYS A 230 22.73 5.57 43.09
N THR A 231 23.82 6.34 43.17
CA THR A 231 23.86 7.73 42.70
C THR A 231 24.80 7.84 41.51
N ILE A 232 24.28 8.17 40.34
CA ILE A 232 25.05 8.38 39.11
C ILE A 232 25.26 9.88 38.91
N ARG A 233 26.52 10.30 38.76
CA ARG A 233 26.90 11.69 38.43
C ARG A 233 27.75 11.68 37.18
N THR A 234 27.24 12.25 36.09
CA THR A 234 27.91 12.28 34.79
C THR A 234 29.07 13.28 34.73
N GLY A 235 29.06 14.31 35.59
CA GLY A 235 30.11 15.33 35.67
C GLY A 235 30.20 16.26 34.45
N LEU A 236 29.28 16.15 33.50
CA LEU A 236 29.23 16.92 32.26
C LEU A 236 28.02 17.86 32.30
N PRO A 237 28.16 19.18 32.12
CA PRO A 237 27.05 20.14 32.24
C PRO A 237 25.89 19.86 31.27
N LEU A 238 26.18 19.30 30.09
CA LEU A 238 25.18 18.88 29.12
C LEU A 238 24.34 17.68 29.59
N LEU A 239 24.89 16.84 30.47
CA LEU A 239 24.28 15.57 30.90
C LEU A 239 23.82 15.58 32.36
N GLN A 240 23.97 16.69 33.08
CA GLN A 240 23.49 16.84 34.46
C GLN A 240 21.99 16.55 34.60
N ALA A 241 21.20 16.86 33.58
CA ALA A 241 19.76 16.55 33.55
C ALA A 241 19.46 15.03 33.57
N LEU A 242 20.43 14.18 33.25
CA LEU A 242 20.29 12.72 33.26
C LEU A 242 20.71 12.08 34.59
N ASP A 243 21.39 12.81 35.49
CA ASP A 243 21.91 12.26 36.75
C ASP A 243 20.80 11.67 37.63
N GLU A 244 19.68 12.39 37.76
CA GLU A 244 18.51 11.97 38.53
C GLU A 244 17.79 10.76 37.89
N PRO A 245 17.42 10.79 36.59
CA PRO A 245 16.91 9.62 35.86
C PRO A 245 17.78 8.37 35.99
N LEU A 246 19.09 8.51 35.77
CA LEU A 246 20.03 7.39 35.78
C LEU A 246 20.16 6.78 37.18
N SER A 247 20.14 7.62 38.23
CA SER A 247 20.19 7.15 39.61
C SER A 247 18.95 6.31 39.97
N ARG A 248 17.75 6.73 39.54
CA ARG A 248 16.50 5.96 39.74
C ARG A 248 16.49 4.64 38.97
N ALA A 249 16.85 4.68 37.69
CA ALA A 249 16.95 3.47 36.87
C ALA A 249 17.94 2.47 37.49
N CYS A 250 19.07 2.95 38.03
CA CYS A 250 20.04 2.10 38.68
C CYS A 250 19.52 1.44 39.97
N LEU A 251 18.75 2.17 40.79
CA LEU A 251 18.10 1.60 41.97
C LEU A 251 17.11 0.50 41.59
N GLN A 252 16.32 0.71 40.53
CA GLN A 252 15.36 -0.28 40.04
C GLN A 252 16.06 -1.53 39.50
N ILE A 253 17.06 -1.38 38.62
CA ILE A 253 17.85 -2.49 38.07
C ILE A 253 18.48 -3.33 39.18
N ARG A 254 18.95 -2.68 40.26
CA ARG A 254 19.50 -3.39 41.40
C ARG A 254 18.43 -4.13 42.21
N ALA A 255 17.25 -3.55 42.32
CA ALA A 255 16.14 -4.13 43.08
C ALA A 255 15.53 -5.36 42.39
N ASP A 256 15.44 -5.36 41.06
CA ASP A 256 14.78 -6.42 40.28
C ASP A 256 15.75 -7.32 39.49
N GLY A 257 17.06 -7.02 39.53
CA GLY A 257 18.09 -7.70 38.76
C GLY A 257 18.06 -7.37 37.26
N GLY A 258 17.44 -6.27 36.85
CA GLY A 258 17.32 -5.83 35.46
C GLY A 258 16.19 -6.50 34.68
N ARG A 259 15.28 -7.24 35.34
CA ARG A 259 14.19 -7.97 34.67
C ARG A 259 13.21 -7.03 33.96
N GLN A 260 12.86 -5.92 34.58
CA GLN A 260 11.96 -4.93 34.00
C GLN A 260 12.61 -4.26 32.77
N LEU A 261 13.89 -3.90 32.87
CA LEU A 261 14.67 -3.38 31.73
C LEU A 261 14.65 -4.33 30.54
N LEU A 262 14.89 -5.63 30.76
CA LEU A 262 14.87 -6.64 29.71
C LEU A 262 13.47 -6.80 29.09
N THR A 263 12.42 -6.75 29.92
CA THR A 263 11.02 -6.86 29.47
C THR A 263 10.63 -5.67 28.59
N ASP A 264 10.94 -4.45 29.04
CA ASP A 264 10.66 -3.22 28.30
C ASP A 264 11.47 -3.13 27.00
N PHE A 265 12.73 -3.57 27.04
CA PHE A 265 13.58 -3.68 25.86
C PHE A 265 13.03 -4.69 24.85
N ALA A 266 12.63 -5.89 25.30
CA ALA A 266 12.05 -6.93 24.44
C ALA A 266 10.75 -6.44 23.77
N ALA A 267 9.90 -5.71 24.49
CA ALA A 267 8.69 -5.09 23.92
C ALA A 267 8.99 -3.96 22.92
N THR A 268 10.18 -3.35 23.02
CA THR A 268 10.62 -2.24 22.15
C THR A 268 11.34 -2.74 20.91
N ALA A 269 12.06 -3.88 20.98
CA ALA A 269 12.88 -4.41 19.89
C ALA A 269 12.15 -4.56 18.54
N PRO A 270 10.92 -5.12 18.45
CA PRO A 270 10.20 -5.21 17.17
C PRO A 270 9.96 -3.84 16.53
N LYS A 271 9.67 -2.81 17.34
CA LYS A 271 9.40 -1.44 16.88
C LYS A 271 10.64 -0.80 16.28
N LEU A 272 11.81 -1.02 16.89
CA LEU A 272 13.09 -0.53 16.38
C LEU A 272 13.42 -1.13 15.02
N MET A 273 13.05 -2.40 14.79
CA MET A 273 13.27 -3.07 13.51
C MET A 273 12.45 -2.46 12.37
N PHE A 274 11.23 -1.96 12.64
CA PHE A 274 10.45 -1.22 11.63
C PHE A 274 11.12 0.09 11.19
N VAL A 275 11.86 0.77 12.08
CA VAL A 275 12.60 2.00 11.75
C VAL A 275 13.93 1.67 11.08
N PHE A 276 14.59 0.59 11.53
CA PHE A 276 15.87 0.13 11.03
C PHE A 276 15.84 -0.25 9.55
N LEU A 277 14.82 -0.99 9.08
CA LEU A 277 14.79 -1.47 7.69
C LEU A 277 14.69 -0.36 6.64
N PRO A 278 13.80 0.64 6.77
CA PRO A 278 13.78 1.81 5.90
C PRO A 278 15.11 2.57 5.87
N LEU A 279 15.76 2.70 7.03
CA LEU A 279 17.03 3.40 7.16
C LEU A 279 18.17 2.61 6.48
N MET A 280 18.23 1.30 6.67
CA MET A 280 19.20 0.44 6.01
C MET A 280 19.00 0.42 4.48
N ALA A 281 17.75 0.45 4.01
CA ALA A 281 17.44 0.61 2.59
C ALA A 281 17.97 1.94 2.03
N ALA A 282 17.90 3.03 2.79
CA ALA A 282 18.47 4.32 2.41
C ALA A 282 20.00 4.29 2.39
N VAL A 283 20.64 3.61 3.34
CA VAL A 283 22.10 3.39 3.38
C VAL A 283 22.58 2.58 2.17
N ALA A 284 21.78 1.63 1.67
CA ALA A 284 22.13 0.84 0.49
C ALA A 284 22.03 1.62 -0.84
N LEU A 285 21.16 2.63 -0.91
CA LEU A 285 20.91 3.44 -2.11
C LEU A 285 22.19 3.99 -2.79
N PRO A 286 23.18 4.60 -2.08
CA PRO A 286 24.42 5.08 -2.69
C PRO A 286 25.23 3.99 -3.41
N PHE A 287 25.17 2.73 -2.95
CA PHE A 287 25.94 1.61 -3.50
C PHE A 287 25.40 1.10 -4.84
N TYR A 288 24.17 1.48 -5.20
CA TYR A 288 23.46 1.07 -6.41
C TYR A 288 22.92 2.27 -7.19
N ARG A 289 23.68 3.37 -7.22
CA ARG A 289 23.37 4.56 -8.03
C ARG A 289 23.54 4.31 -9.54
N ARG A 290 24.34 3.32 -9.94
CA ARG A 290 24.59 2.95 -11.35
C ARG A 290 24.56 1.42 -11.50
N PRO A 291 23.58 0.84 -12.22
CA PRO A 291 22.35 1.47 -12.75
C PRO A 291 21.45 2.00 -11.62
N ARG A 292 20.64 3.03 -11.88
CA ARG A 292 19.77 3.68 -10.87
C ARG A 292 18.69 2.71 -10.39
N ARG A 293 18.87 2.16 -9.19
CA ARG A 293 17.88 1.33 -8.50
C ARG A 293 16.96 2.19 -7.64
N LEU A 294 15.68 1.82 -7.57
CA LEU A 294 14.69 2.56 -6.76
C LEU A 294 14.83 2.18 -5.28
N TYR A 295 14.51 3.13 -4.39
CA TYR A 295 14.49 2.90 -2.95
C TYR A 295 13.66 1.68 -2.54
N VAL A 296 12.50 1.51 -3.18
CA VAL A 296 11.57 0.39 -2.92
C VAL A 296 12.22 -0.96 -3.25
N GLU A 297 13.09 -1.06 -4.25
CA GLU A 297 13.80 -2.31 -4.57
C GLU A 297 14.71 -2.74 -3.40
N HIS A 298 15.43 -1.79 -2.81
CA HIS A 298 16.26 -2.02 -1.63
C HIS A 298 15.42 -2.40 -0.41
N LEU A 299 14.34 -1.65 -0.17
CA LEU A 299 13.44 -1.90 0.96
C LEU A 299 12.82 -3.30 0.89
N VAL A 300 12.34 -3.71 -0.28
CA VAL A 300 11.76 -5.05 -0.49
C VAL A 300 12.80 -6.14 -0.30
N LEU A 301 14.04 -5.94 -0.75
CA LEU A 301 15.13 -6.88 -0.46
C LEU A 301 15.37 -7.05 1.04
N PHE A 302 15.48 -5.94 1.78
CA PHE A 302 15.74 -5.99 3.22
C PHE A 302 14.57 -6.62 3.99
N LEU A 303 13.32 -6.35 3.61
CA LEU A 303 12.13 -6.98 4.20
C LEU A 303 12.15 -8.51 4.02
N HIS A 304 12.36 -9.01 2.80
CA HIS A 304 12.42 -10.46 2.55
C HIS A 304 13.59 -11.12 3.25
N ASN A 305 14.78 -10.49 3.19
CA ASN A 305 15.96 -11.03 3.84
C ASN A 305 15.79 -11.08 5.37
N HIS A 306 15.18 -10.06 6.00
CA HIS A 306 14.92 -10.10 7.45
C HIS A 306 13.83 -11.07 7.84
N ALA A 307 12.79 -11.20 7.02
CA ALA A 307 11.80 -12.24 7.24
C ALA A 307 12.48 -13.62 7.29
N LEU A 308 13.41 -13.90 6.36
CA LEU A 308 14.17 -15.14 6.42
C LEU A 308 15.12 -15.21 7.61
N VAL A 309 15.82 -14.13 7.97
CA VAL A 309 16.70 -14.10 9.15
C VAL A 309 15.89 -14.45 10.41
N PHE A 310 14.73 -13.84 10.61
CA PHE A 310 13.87 -14.14 11.77
C PHE A 310 13.35 -15.58 11.75
N LEU A 311 12.93 -16.11 10.59
CA LEU A 311 12.52 -17.51 10.48
C LEU A 311 13.68 -18.47 10.78
N ALA A 312 14.89 -18.18 10.27
CA ALA A 312 16.08 -18.98 10.53
C ALA A 312 16.48 -18.93 12.01
N LEU A 313 16.47 -17.75 12.62
CA LEU A 313 16.76 -17.57 14.05
C LEU A 313 15.71 -18.25 14.96
N ALA A 314 14.44 -18.25 14.55
CA ALA A 314 13.41 -19.01 15.25
C ALA A 314 13.69 -20.51 15.21
N VAL A 315 14.12 -21.04 14.05
CA VAL A 315 14.52 -22.45 13.93
C VAL A 315 15.77 -22.76 14.75
N THR A 316 16.79 -21.89 14.76
CA THR A 316 17.97 -22.12 15.61
C THR A 316 17.59 -22.16 17.08
N GLN A 317 16.72 -21.25 17.55
CA GLN A 317 16.25 -21.28 18.94
C GLN A 317 15.54 -22.59 19.29
N LEU A 318 14.71 -23.14 18.39
CA LEU A 318 14.07 -24.43 18.60
C LEU A 318 15.08 -25.58 18.67
N LEU A 319 16.07 -25.59 17.78
CA LEU A 319 17.12 -26.61 17.75
C LEU A 319 17.98 -26.56 19.02
N ASP A 320 18.41 -25.37 19.43
CA ASP A 320 19.26 -25.18 20.62
C ASP A 320 18.48 -25.47 21.90
N THR A 321 17.19 -25.11 21.99
CA THR A 321 16.34 -25.48 23.13
C THR A 321 16.11 -26.99 23.19
N ALA A 322 15.87 -27.64 22.05
CA ALA A 322 15.75 -29.10 21.99
C ALA A 322 17.07 -29.80 22.38
N ALA A 323 18.21 -29.18 22.11
CA ALA A 323 19.52 -29.72 22.50
C ALA A 323 19.71 -29.79 24.02
N LEU A 324 19.06 -28.92 24.80
CA LEU A 324 19.12 -28.93 26.27
C LEU A 324 18.58 -30.24 26.88
N VAL A 325 17.58 -30.86 26.23
CA VAL A 325 16.95 -32.12 26.67
C VAL A 325 17.34 -33.32 25.79
N GLY A 326 18.08 -33.09 24.71
CA GLY A 326 18.34 -34.06 23.65
C GLY A 326 19.41 -35.11 23.96
N GLY A 327 20.15 -35.00 25.08
CA GLY A 327 21.19 -35.95 25.47
C GLY A 327 22.22 -36.15 24.36
N SER A 328 22.30 -37.35 23.78
CA SER A 328 23.20 -37.68 22.67
C SER A 328 22.90 -36.91 21.36
N LEU A 329 21.69 -36.38 21.20
CA LEU A 329 21.30 -35.58 20.03
C LEU A 329 21.69 -34.11 20.15
N ALA A 330 22.17 -33.65 21.32
CA ALA A 330 22.54 -32.25 21.54
C ALA A 330 23.62 -31.76 20.56
N GLY A 331 24.69 -32.54 20.38
CA GLY A 331 25.77 -32.23 19.45
C GLY A 331 25.29 -32.07 18.00
N PRO A 332 24.59 -33.06 17.43
CA PRO A 332 23.97 -32.94 16.11
C PRO A 332 23.03 -31.73 15.95
N LEU A 333 22.22 -31.40 16.95
CA LEU A 333 21.31 -30.25 16.93
C LEU A 333 22.07 -28.92 16.87
N HIS A 334 23.14 -28.76 17.65
CA HIS A 334 24.00 -27.57 17.58
C HIS A 334 24.78 -27.48 16.26
N LEU A 335 25.20 -28.61 15.69
CA LEU A 335 25.79 -28.63 14.34
C LEU A 335 24.78 -28.17 13.29
N ALA A 336 23.52 -28.60 13.41
CA ALA A 336 22.45 -28.16 12.54
C ALA A 336 22.15 -26.66 12.68
N SER A 337 22.12 -26.12 13.90
CA SER A 337 21.92 -24.69 14.14
C SER A 337 23.08 -23.86 13.58
N ALA A 338 24.33 -24.27 13.80
CA ALA A 338 25.52 -23.64 13.21
C ALA A 338 25.51 -23.72 11.67
N GLY A 339 25.14 -24.87 11.10
CA GLY A 339 24.99 -25.05 9.66
C GLY A 339 23.94 -24.13 9.06
N LEU A 340 22.82 -23.93 9.76
CA LEU A 340 21.76 -23.01 9.35
C LEU A 340 22.24 -21.54 9.32
N LEU A 341 23.05 -21.13 10.30
CA LEU A 341 23.65 -19.78 10.32
C LEU A 341 24.65 -19.56 9.17
N LEU A 342 25.49 -20.57 8.88
CA LEU A 342 26.41 -20.51 7.74
C LEU A 342 25.66 -20.46 6.40
N TRP A 343 24.60 -21.26 6.27
CA TRP A 343 23.70 -21.21 5.12
C TRP A 343 23.03 -19.83 4.98
N LEU A 344 22.62 -19.21 6.09
CA LEU A 344 22.02 -17.88 6.08
C LEU A 344 23.00 -16.81 5.57
N LEU A 345 24.27 -16.84 5.99
CA LEU A 345 25.29 -15.93 5.45
C LEU A 345 25.47 -16.10 3.94
N TRP A 346 25.55 -17.35 3.47
CA TRP A 346 25.59 -17.64 2.04
C TRP A 346 24.33 -17.15 1.32
N TYR A 347 23.15 -17.36 1.91
CA TYR A 347 21.86 -16.93 1.37
C TYR A 347 21.81 -15.42 1.16
N LEU A 348 22.21 -14.65 2.18
CA LEU A 348 22.17 -13.18 2.11
C LEU A 348 23.08 -12.65 1.00
N PHE A 349 24.29 -13.19 0.87
CA PHE A 349 25.19 -12.89 -0.24
C PHE A 349 24.57 -13.26 -1.59
N ARG A 350 24.02 -14.48 -1.70
CA ARG A 350 23.43 -14.97 -2.94
C ARG A 350 22.20 -14.16 -3.36
N SER A 351 21.33 -13.81 -2.42
CA SER A 351 20.14 -12.97 -2.60
C SER A 351 20.52 -11.61 -3.19
N MET A 352 21.53 -10.95 -2.61
CA MET A 352 22.07 -9.69 -3.12
C MET A 352 22.55 -9.82 -4.57
N ARG A 353 23.29 -10.88 -4.87
CA ARG A 353 23.77 -11.14 -6.24
C ARG A 353 22.63 -11.36 -7.23
N VAL A 354 21.62 -12.14 -6.84
CA VAL A 354 20.47 -12.46 -7.69
C VAL A 354 19.66 -11.20 -7.99
N VAL A 355 19.35 -10.39 -6.99
CA VAL A 355 18.51 -9.20 -7.15
C VAL A 355 19.20 -8.09 -7.95
N TYR A 356 20.49 -7.81 -7.68
CA TYR A 356 21.19 -6.73 -8.37
C TYR A 356 21.86 -7.15 -9.68
N GLY A 357 22.08 -8.45 -9.90
CA GLY A 357 22.69 -8.97 -11.12
C GLY A 357 24.19 -8.68 -11.27
N GLU A 358 24.90 -8.36 -10.18
CA GLU A 358 26.33 -8.02 -10.23
C GLU A 358 27.26 -9.25 -10.21
N GLY A 359 28.50 -9.03 -10.66
CA GLY A 359 29.58 -10.03 -10.57
C GLY A 359 29.96 -10.37 -9.12
N ARG A 360 30.59 -11.54 -8.92
CA ARG A 360 30.90 -12.08 -7.58
C ARG A 360 31.77 -11.14 -6.74
N GLY A 361 32.87 -10.61 -7.30
CA GLY A 361 33.80 -9.75 -6.56
C GLY A 361 33.18 -8.41 -6.12
N ARG A 362 32.46 -7.73 -7.03
CA ARG A 362 31.75 -6.48 -6.68
C ARG A 362 30.69 -6.71 -5.61
N THR A 363 29.92 -7.80 -5.75
CA THR A 363 28.91 -8.19 -4.76
C THR A 363 29.56 -8.49 -3.41
N LEU A 364 30.70 -9.19 -3.40
CA LEU A 364 31.41 -9.56 -2.17
C LEU A 364 31.92 -8.32 -1.43
N GLY A 365 32.54 -7.38 -2.14
CA GLY A 365 32.99 -6.11 -1.55
C GLY A 365 31.82 -5.32 -0.94
N LYS A 366 30.71 -5.18 -1.68
CA LYS A 366 29.50 -4.52 -1.16
C LYS A 366 28.87 -5.29 0.00
N PHE A 367 28.89 -6.63 -0.02
CA PHE A 367 28.36 -7.47 1.05
C PHE A 367 29.08 -7.22 2.38
N PHE A 368 30.41 -7.14 2.37
CA PHE A 368 31.17 -6.82 3.59
C PHE A 368 30.95 -5.38 4.06
N VAL A 369 30.98 -4.40 3.15
CA VAL A 369 30.77 -2.99 3.53
C VAL A 369 29.36 -2.76 4.05
N LEU A 370 28.34 -3.21 3.32
CA LEU A 370 26.94 -3.11 3.75
C LEU A 370 26.68 -3.96 4.99
N GLY A 371 27.33 -5.11 5.14
CA GLY A 371 27.27 -5.94 6.35
C GLY A 371 27.84 -5.24 7.58
N LEU A 372 28.97 -4.54 7.44
CA LEU A 372 29.53 -3.74 8.53
C LEU A 372 28.60 -2.57 8.88
N LEU A 373 28.12 -1.82 7.89
CA LEU A 373 27.18 -0.72 8.09
C LEU A 373 25.87 -1.20 8.73
N TYR A 374 25.40 -2.38 8.33
CA TYR A 374 24.26 -3.06 8.93
C TYR A 374 24.48 -3.33 10.42
N LEU A 375 25.63 -3.91 10.81
CA LEU A 375 25.94 -4.21 12.20
C LEU A 375 26.09 -2.93 13.04
N LEU A 376 26.74 -1.90 12.51
CA LEU A 376 26.89 -0.61 13.18
C LEU A 376 25.53 0.06 13.39
N LEU A 377 24.69 0.07 12.37
CA LEU A 377 23.37 0.66 12.45
C LEU A 377 22.46 -0.14 13.39
N LEU A 378 22.50 -1.47 13.32
CA LEU A 378 21.78 -2.35 14.23
C LEU A 378 22.21 -2.10 15.68
N GLY A 379 23.51 -2.07 15.95
CA GLY A 379 24.06 -1.75 17.26
C GLY A 379 23.60 -0.39 17.77
N ALA A 380 23.66 0.65 16.93
CA ALA A 380 23.17 1.98 17.29
C ALA A 380 21.66 1.98 17.60
N THR A 381 20.84 1.28 16.80
CA THR A 381 19.40 1.15 17.08
C THR A 381 19.12 0.40 18.37
N MET A 382 19.87 -0.67 18.67
CA MET A 382 19.72 -1.44 19.91
C MET A 382 20.13 -0.63 21.14
N VAL A 383 21.27 0.09 21.08
CA VAL A 383 21.70 0.99 22.15
C VAL A 383 20.69 2.11 22.39
N SER A 384 20.13 2.69 21.32
CA SER A 384 19.07 3.70 21.43
C SER A 384 17.82 3.15 22.09
N GLY A 385 17.43 1.91 21.76
CA GLY A 385 16.32 1.20 22.39
C GLY A 385 16.54 0.89 23.87
N LEU A 386 17.76 0.47 24.21
CA LEU A 386 18.16 0.22 25.59
C LEU A 386 18.15 1.52 26.40
N LEU A 387 18.70 2.61 25.85
CA LEU A 387 18.67 3.93 26.49
C LEU A 387 17.23 4.42 26.67
N TYR A 388 16.37 4.24 25.67
CA TYR A 388 14.95 4.57 25.80
C TYR A 388 14.26 3.77 26.91
N SER A 389 14.55 2.48 27.03
CA SER A 389 14.00 1.61 28.09
C SER A 389 14.53 2.02 29.47
N LEU A 390 15.82 2.38 29.56
CA LEU A 390 16.44 2.93 30.77
C LEU A 390 15.78 4.25 31.21
N LEU A 391 15.48 5.13 30.26
CA LEU A 391 14.81 6.40 30.53
C LEU A 391 13.34 6.24 30.93
N GLN A 392 12.70 5.10 30.64
CA GLN A 392 11.36 4.80 31.12
C GLN A 392 11.32 4.24 32.54
N LEU A 393 12.42 3.63 32.99
CA LEU A 393 12.58 3.17 34.37
C LEU A 393 12.83 4.34 35.35
N ALA A 394 13.44 5.41 34.84
CA ALA A 394 13.71 6.67 35.55
C ALA A 394 12.43 7.46 35.91
#